data_AF-A0A9W8PDZ3-F1
#
_entry.id   AF-A0A9W8PDZ3-F1
#
_cell.length_a   1.000
_cell.length_b   1.000
_cell.length_c   1.000
_cell.angle_alpha   90.00
_cell.angle_beta   90.00
_cell.angle_gamma   90.00
#
_symmetry.space_group_name_H-M   'P 1'
#
loop_
_entity.id
_entity.type
_entity.pdbx_description
1 polymer ?
#
loop_
_entity_poly.entity_id
_entity_poly.type
_entity_poly.pdbx_seq_one_letter_code
_entity_poly.pdbx_strand_id
1 'polypeptide(L)'
;MSALLSFSEGVKKNLDNLSGMQIVGTLENPHETWDKTAPLPEDEIDFVVRDIRETKLFLFCRLVLSQASLLPAALRANSVQEFLEDSTIAEADLRDLCLKVAEPTLQNIRDACADFARGDNPDERILIEDDDDDDDETMADIMRADKRHHHLHTDDWFTDRVSRYGDKKKRKYKKSKSKSKVTICGKSIWGHASENAMSRDGWLQFSIMAKDCDIKHAIQLCRNWNEFSDLNLLSIWHYFPVSNWTAWGMARFMQQLQQLGFFPYFTDFEAESRTHHDQVGSRGTQRRTHSLLEARNILVGNMKRNEPVTRRFIQYLLMRAGEVLVMVRDGKTGRVITAPPKDELWTLRRKQGLGRAAKNEWENLLSVGPEFMKLTDVLREWRFGFTDYYDVFIWDFVPGQSHVDMYNTVLLELRNALRIRQPQDMYKHTEPLLRCLHRDVDTGYTRDIKPGENVRSLWDTVSHEASSFKLFDICDKEITTRDDSEIESSPYLFYKKANELEDAILFPDELTSNKTSVAFRETRNGVADIESGVLPSNARNMAKGLDAINAGKDP
;
A
#
# COMPACT_ATOMS: atom_id res chain seq x y z
N MET A 1 -12.38 -16.26 -27.63
CA MET A 1 -13.79 -16.69 -27.57
C MET A 1 -14.06 -17.58 -26.37
N SER A 2 -13.32 -18.67 -26.13
CA SER A 2 -13.58 -19.55 -24.98
C SER A 2 -13.51 -18.86 -23.60
N ALA A 3 -12.57 -17.92 -23.38
CA ALA A 3 -12.50 -17.14 -22.12
C ALA A 3 -13.54 -16.02 -22.00
N LEU A 4 -14.28 -15.69 -23.06
CA LEU A 4 -15.30 -14.64 -23.05
C LEU A 4 -16.69 -15.20 -22.75
N LEU A 5 -16.96 -16.43 -23.23
CA LEU A 5 -18.14 -17.21 -22.85
C LEU A 5 -18.15 -17.57 -21.35
N SER A 6 -16.98 -17.62 -20.70
CA SER A 6 -16.92 -17.81 -19.24
C SER A 6 -17.26 -16.57 -18.44
N PHE A 7 -17.22 -15.37 -19.03
CA PHE A 7 -17.58 -14.14 -18.31
C PHE A 7 -19.10 -13.92 -18.24
N SER A 8 -19.87 -14.43 -19.21
CA SER A 8 -21.35 -14.39 -19.16
C SER A 8 -21.96 -15.33 -18.12
N GLU A 9 -21.19 -16.29 -17.60
CA GLU A 9 -21.66 -17.24 -16.56
C GLU A 9 -20.97 -17.02 -15.20
N GLY A 10 -20.01 -16.10 -15.13
CA GLY A 10 -19.11 -15.95 -14.01
C GLY A 10 -18.04 -17.04 -13.95
N VAL A 11 -16.88 -16.71 -13.41
CA VAL A 11 -15.72 -17.61 -13.30
C VAL A 11 -15.55 -18.06 -11.86
N LYS A 12 -15.28 -19.36 -11.64
CA LYS A 12 -14.99 -19.88 -10.30
C LYS A 12 -13.83 -19.10 -9.66
N LYS A 13 -14.04 -18.58 -8.45
CA LYS A 13 -13.03 -17.82 -7.72
C LYS A 13 -11.84 -18.71 -7.37
N ASN A 14 -10.64 -18.16 -7.53
CA ASN A 14 -9.42 -18.80 -7.08
C ASN A 14 -9.17 -18.34 -5.63
N LEU A 15 -9.35 -19.25 -4.69
CA LEU A 15 -9.23 -19.00 -3.25
C LEU A 15 -8.02 -19.73 -2.63
N ASP A 16 -7.12 -20.26 -3.45
CA ASP A 16 -6.00 -21.12 -2.99
C ASP A 16 -5.04 -20.37 -2.05
N ASN A 17 -4.92 -19.05 -2.22
CA ASN A 17 -4.07 -18.17 -1.41
C ASN A 17 -4.80 -17.46 -0.28
N LEU A 18 -6.07 -17.82 -0.01
CA LEU A 18 -6.87 -17.13 0.99
C LEU A 18 -6.63 -17.74 2.38
N SER A 19 -6.17 -16.91 3.32
CA SER A 19 -5.95 -17.30 4.71
C SER A 19 -6.72 -16.39 5.68
N GLY A 20 -7.10 -16.93 6.84
CA GLY A 20 -7.81 -16.20 7.89
C GLY A 20 -9.34 -16.20 7.75
N MET A 21 -9.97 -15.39 8.60
CA MET A 21 -11.43 -15.32 8.73
C MET A 21 -12.08 -14.64 7.52
N GLN A 22 -13.22 -15.17 7.07
CA GLN A 22 -14.01 -14.63 5.97
C GLN A 22 -15.41 -14.29 6.46
N ILE A 23 -15.98 -13.19 5.99
CA ILE A 23 -17.37 -12.84 6.22
C ILE A 23 -18.07 -12.74 4.86
N VAL A 24 -19.15 -13.51 4.72
CA VAL A 24 -19.97 -13.61 3.51
C VAL A 24 -21.36 -13.05 3.82
N GLY A 25 -21.98 -12.41 2.82
CA GLY A 25 -23.27 -11.72 2.96
C GLY A 25 -23.14 -10.25 3.36
N THR A 26 -21.97 -9.63 3.18
CA THR A 26 -21.81 -8.17 3.29
C THR A 26 -22.00 -7.50 1.93
N LEU A 27 -22.06 -6.16 1.91
CA LEU A 27 -22.09 -5.41 0.66
C LEU A 27 -20.81 -5.61 -0.15
N GLU A 28 -19.65 -5.74 0.48
CA GLU A 28 -18.39 -6.02 -0.21
C GLU A 28 -18.27 -7.48 -0.61
N ASN A 29 -18.84 -8.41 0.15
CA ASN A 29 -18.77 -9.85 -0.12
C ASN A 29 -20.18 -10.47 -0.18
N PRO A 30 -20.93 -10.27 -1.28
CA PRO A 30 -22.28 -10.83 -1.42
C PRO A 30 -22.27 -12.35 -1.37
N HIS A 31 -23.32 -12.95 -0.81
CA HIS A 31 -23.43 -14.41 -0.70
C HIS A 31 -23.64 -15.07 -2.07
N GLU A 32 -24.36 -14.39 -2.97
CA GLU A 32 -24.73 -14.84 -4.30
C GLU A 32 -23.52 -15.06 -5.21
N THR A 33 -22.43 -14.33 -4.97
CA THR A 33 -21.20 -14.38 -5.77
C THR A 33 -20.05 -14.96 -4.96
N TRP A 34 -20.33 -15.80 -3.96
CA TRP A 34 -19.29 -16.34 -3.09
C TRP A 34 -18.31 -17.26 -3.82
N ASP A 35 -18.82 -18.21 -4.61
CA ASP A 35 -18.04 -19.25 -5.28
C ASP A 35 -17.57 -18.87 -6.70
N LYS A 36 -18.26 -17.92 -7.32
CA LYS A 36 -17.99 -17.41 -8.67
C LYS A 36 -17.97 -15.89 -8.73
N THR A 37 -17.18 -15.32 -9.64
CA THR A 37 -17.29 -13.90 -9.98
C THR A 37 -18.67 -13.60 -10.55
N ALA A 38 -19.15 -12.36 -10.35
CA ALA A 38 -20.40 -11.92 -10.93
C ALA A 38 -20.35 -12.01 -12.47
N PRO A 39 -21.38 -12.57 -13.13
CA PRO A 39 -21.46 -12.56 -14.59
C PRO A 39 -21.45 -11.14 -15.15
N LEU A 40 -20.78 -10.92 -16.28
CA LEU A 40 -20.88 -9.64 -16.98
C LEU A 40 -22.21 -9.58 -17.75
N PRO A 41 -22.92 -8.43 -17.70
CA PRO A 41 -24.02 -8.16 -18.63
C PRO A 41 -23.60 -8.29 -20.09
N GLU A 42 -24.50 -8.75 -20.97
CA GLU A 42 -24.17 -8.98 -22.39
C GLU A 42 -23.67 -7.72 -23.11
N ASP A 43 -24.25 -6.57 -22.81
CA ASP A 43 -23.83 -5.29 -23.39
C ASP A 43 -22.40 -4.93 -22.97
N GLU A 44 -22.03 -5.18 -21.71
CA GLU A 44 -20.67 -5.00 -21.20
C GLU A 44 -19.66 -5.94 -21.87
N ILE A 45 -20.04 -7.20 -22.14
CA ILE A 45 -19.16 -8.17 -22.81
C ILE A 45 -18.76 -7.66 -24.21
N ASP A 46 -19.70 -7.14 -24.99
CA ASP A 46 -19.42 -6.64 -26.33
C ASP A 46 -18.47 -5.43 -26.31
N PHE A 47 -18.65 -4.51 -25.35
CA PHE A 47 -17.73 -3.39 -25.15
C PHE A 47 -16.32 -3.86 -24.78
N VAL A 48 -16.22 -4.76 -23.79
CA VAL A 48 -14.94 -5.33 -23.35
C VAL A 48 -14.24 -6.06 -24.51
N VAL A 49 -14.95 -6.84 -25.32
CA VAL A 49 -14.36 -7.54 -26.46
C VAL A 49 -13.77 -6.58 -27.49
N ARG A 50 -14.49 -5.49 -27.79
CA ARG A 50 -14.00 -4.45 -28.70
C ARG A 50 -12.73 -3.81 -28.16
N ASP A 51 -12.74 -3.44 -26.89
CA ASP A 51 -11.65 -2.71 -26.24
C ASP A 51 -10.39 -3.59 -26.08
N ILE A 52 -10.55 -4.89 -25.82
CA ILE A 52 -9.43 -5.87 -25.84
C ILE A 52 -8.80 -5.95 -27.23
N ARG A 53 -9.59 -5.95 -28.31
CA ARG A 53 -9.04 -6.00 -29.68
C ARG A 53 -8.19 -4.77 -29.96
N GLU A 54 -8.64 -3.59 -29.53
CA GLU A 54 -7.88 -2.37 -29.70
C GLU A 54 -6.62 -2.35 -28.82
N THR A 55 -6.71 -2.80 -27.56
CA THR A 55 -5.55 -2.90 -26.66
C THR A 55 -4.49 -3.86 -27.21
N LYS A 56 -4.88 -4.97 -27.84
CA LYS A 56 -3.95 -5.89 -28.52
C LYS A 56 -3.20 -5.23 -29.67
N LEU A 57 -3.84 -4.31 -30.38
CA LEU A 57 -3.21 -3.54 -31.44
C LEU A 57 -2.17 -2.56 -30.87
N PHE A 58 -2.47 -1.89 -29.74
CA PHE A 58 -1.48 -1.09 -29.01
C PHE A 58 -0.30 -1.92 -28.53
N LEU A 59 -0.56 -3.12 -28.00
CA LEU A 59 0.49 -4.07 -27.58
C LEU A 59 1.40 -4.43 -28.76
N PHE A 60 0.81 -4.80 -29.91
CA PHE A 60 1.58 -5.07 -31.12
C PHE A 60 2.47 -3.88 -31.52
N CYS A 61 1.90 -2.67 -31.58
CA CYS A 61 2.64 -1.47 -31.95
C CYS A 61 3.80 -1.17 -30.99
N ARG A 62 3.62 -1.41 -29.68
CA ARG A 62 4.71 -1.27 -28.69
C ARG A 62 5.81 -2.30 -28.86
N LEU A 63 5.45 -3.55 -29.13
CA LEU A 63 6.44 -4.60 -29.36
C LEU A 63 7.26 -4.32 -30.62
N VAL A 64 6.62 -3.80 -31.68
CA VAL A 64 7.30 -3.29 -32.87
C VAL A 64 8.20 -2.08 -32.53
N LEU A 65 7.71 -1.12 -31.74
CA LEU A 65 8.49 0.06 -31.32
C LEU A 65 9.77 -0.34 -30.58
N SER A 66 9.74 -1.45 -29.83
CA SER A 66 10.88 -1.95 -29.08
C SER A 66 11.97 -2.61 -29.94
N GLN A 67 11.71 -2.84 -31.24
CA GLN A 67 12.60 -3.54 -32.16
C GLN A 67 13.10 -2.61 -33.27
N ALA A 68 14.35 -2.17 -33.15
CA ALA A 68 14.95 -1.20 -34.07
C ALA A 68 14.95 -1.62 -35.55
N SER A 69 15.06 -2.93 -35.82
CA SER A 69 15.02 -3.50 -37.18
C SER A 69 13.66 -3.30 -37.87
N LEU A 70 12.57 -3.31 -37.10
CA LEU A 70 11.20 -3.22 -37.62
C LEU A 70 10.69 -1.78 -37.76
N LEU A 71 11.29 -0.84 -37.03
CA LEU A 71 10.85 0.57 -37.00
C LEU A 71 10.72 1.22 -38.38
N PRO A 72 11.69 1.10 -39.32
CA PRO A 72 11.59 1.80 -40.60
C PRO A 72 10.39 1.36 -41.43
N ALA A 73 10.08 0.06 -41.44
CA ALA A 73 8.91 -0.48 -42.11
C ALA A 73 7.61 -0.05 -41.40
N ALA A 74 7.59 -0.14 -40.08
CA ALA A 74 6.41 0.18 -39.27
C ALA A 74 6.02 1.66 -39.29
N LEU A 75 7.00 2.56 -39.43
CA LEU A 75 6.78 4.00 -39.57
C LEU A 75 6.21 4.38 -40.95
N ARG A 76 6.46 3.58 -41.99
CA ARG A 76 5.93 3.79 -43.34
C ARG A 76 4.53 3.20 -43.53
N ALA A 77 4.23 2.12 -42.82
CA ALA A 77 2.96 1.41 -42.94
C ALA A 77 1.80 2.18 -42.26
N ASN A 78 0.65 2.26 -42.95
CA ASN A 78 -0.57 2.86 -42.42
C ASN A 78 -1.49 1.83 -41.74
N SER A 79 -1.12 0.55 -41.78
CA SER A 79 -1.85 -0.52 -41.09
C SER A 79 -0.91 -1.67 -40.71
N VAL A 80 -1.36 -2.54 -39.81
CA VAL A 80 -0.64 -3.78 -39.48
C VAL A 80 -0.50 -4.68 -40.71
N GLN A 81 -1.50 -4.71 -41.59
CA GLN A 81 -1.45 -5.52 -42.80
C GLN A 81 -0.36 -5.04 -43.75
N GLU A 82 -0.31 -3.72 -44.02
CA GLU A 82 0.75 -3.11 -44.86
C GLU A 82 2.15 -3.36 -44.26
N PHE A 83 2.27 -3.34 -42.94
CA PHE A 83 3.52 -3.66 -42.26
C PHE A 83 3.93 -5.12 -42.47
N LEU A 84 3.01 -6.08 -42.29
CA LEU A 84 3.30 -7.50 -42.46
C LEU A 84 3.59 -7.89 -43.92
N GLU A 85 3.14 -7.09 -44.89
CA GLU A 85 3.38 -7.28 -46.32
C GLU A 85 4.69 -6.61 -46.81
N ASP A 86 5.39 -5.84 -45.96
CA ASP A 86 6.64 -5.17 -46.34
C ASP A 86 7.79 -6.19 -46.51
N SER A 87 8.21 -6.40 -47.76
CA SER A 87 9.27 -7.35 -48.15
C SER A 87 10.67 -6.99 -47.64
N THR A 88 10.85 -5.79 -47.06
CA THR A 88 12.11 -5.36 -46.44
C THR A 88 12.31 -5.91 -45.03
N ILE A 89 11.27 -6.51 -44.43
CA ILE A 89 11.34 -7.11 -43.10
C ILE A 89 11.91 -8.52 -43.19
N ALA A 90 12.93 -8.82 -42.37
CA ALA A 90 13.48 -10.16 -42.29
C ALA A 90 12.52 -11.12 -41.58
N GLU A 91 12.39 -12.34 -42.10
CA GLU A 91 11.55 -13.39 -41.50
C GLU A 91 11.94 -13.71 -40.04
N ALA A 92 13.23 -13.59 -39.71
CA ALA A 92 13.73 -13.76 -38.35
C ALA A 92 13.18 -12.70 -37.37
N ASP A 93 13.08 -11.43 -37.79
CA ASP A 93 12.52 -10.36 -36.97
C ASP A 93 11.00 -10.58 -36.76
N LEU A 94 10.28 -11.00 -37.80
CA LEU A 94 8.85 -11.35 -37.68
C LEU A 94 8.62 -12.52 -36.72
N ARG A 95 9.49 -13.54 -36.77
CA ARG A 95 9.43 -14.67 -35.83
C ARG A 95 9.63 -14.22 -34.39
N ASP A 96 10.63 -13.37 -34.12
CA ASP A 96 10.86 -12.83 -32.77
C ASP A 96 9.68 -11.98 -32.28
N LEU A 97 9.12 -11.14 -33.15
CA LEU A 97 7.90 -10.38 -32.86
C LEU A 97 6.73 -11.31 -32.51
N CYS A 98 6.49 -12.37 -33.29
CA CYS A 98 5.43 -13.34 -33.01
C CYS A 98 5.59 -14.02 -31.64
N LEU A 99 6.82 -14.37 -31.25
CA LEU A 99 7.10 -14.94 -29.92
C LEU A 99 6.75 -13.94 -28.80
N LYS A 100 7.16 -12.68 -28.95
CA LYS A 100 6.85 -11.61 -27.98
C LYS A 100 5.36 -11.26 -27.91
N VAL A 101 4.64 -11.36 -29.03
CA VAL A 101 3.18 -11.16 -29.08
C VAL A 101 2.44 -12.33 -28.43
N ALA A 102 2.96 -13.55 -28.56
CA ALA A 102 2.38 -14.73 -27.92
C ALA A 102 2.55 -14.70 -26.40
N GLU A 103 3.72 -14.25 -25.91
CA GLU A 103 4.06 -14.18 -24.49
C GLU A 103 4.58 -12.79 -24.10
N PRO A 104 3.71 -11.76 -24.08
CA PRO A 104 4.11 -10.42 -23.69
C PRO A 104 4.41 -10.35 -22.19
N THR A 105 5.37 -9.52 -21.79
CA THR A 105 5.60 -9.26 -20.35
C THR A 105 4.41 -8.48 -19.76
N LEU A 106 4.19 -8.60 -18.45
CA LEU A 106 3.14 -7.81 -17.76
C LEU A 106 3.34 -6.30 -17.96
N GLN A 107 4.60 -5.84 -17.99
CA GLN A 107 4.90 -4.44 -18.28
C GLN A 107 4.43 -4.04 -19.68
N ASN A 108 4.59 -4.90 -20.71
CA ASN A 108 4.09 -4.62 -22.06
C ASN A 108 2.56 -4.54 -22.10
N ILE A 109 1.86 -5.42 -21.37
CA ILE A 109 0.40 -5.39 -21.29
C ILE A 109 -0.06 -4.10 -20.60
N ARG A 110 0.51 -3.78 -19.43
CA ARG A 110 0.22 -2.55 -18.66
C ARG A 110 0.32 -1.31 -19.55
N ASP A 111 1.42 -1.25 -20.28
CA ASP A 111 1.79 -0.17 -21.15
C ASP A 111 0.84 0.01 -22.33
N ALA A 112 0.36 -1.09 -22.91
CA ALA A 112 -0.66 -1.10 -23.96
C ALA A 112 -2.03 -0.67 -23.43
N CYS A 113 -2.44 -1.16 -22.25
CA CYS A 113 -3.67 -0.76 -21.58
C CYS A 113 -3.68 0.74 -21.25
N ALA A 114 -2.53 1.29 -20.83
CA ALA A 114 -2.39 2.72 -20.57
C ALA A 114 -2.48 3.56 -21.84
N ASP A 115 -1.91 3.11 -22.96
CA ASP A 115 -2.05 3.80 -24.25
C ASP A 115 -3.50 3.78 -24.75
N PHE A 116 -4.17 2.64 -24.62
CA PHE A 116 -5.59 2.50 -24.95
C PHE A 116 -6.45 3.48 -24.15
N ALA A 117 -6.32 3.46 -22.82
CA ALA A 117 -7.09 4.32 -21.93
C ALA A 117 -6.86 5.82 -22.16
N ARG A 118 -5.64 6.21 -22.53
CA ARG A 118 -5.28 7.60 -22.80
C ARG A 118 -5.89 8.09 -24.13
N GLY A 119 -5.93 7.23 -25.14
CA GLY A 119 -6.31 7.61 -26.50
C GLY A 119 -5.45 8.75 -27.06
N ASP A 120 -6.08 9.68 -27.77
CA ASP A 120 -5.42 10.83 -28.38
C ASP A 120 -5.25 12.03 -27.43
N ASN A 121 -5.82 11.96 -26.23
CA ASN A 121 -5.77 13.06 -25.28
C ASN A 121 -4.37 13.13 -24.62
N PRO A 122 -3.69 14.29 -24.66
CA PRO A 122 -2.44 14.46 -23.91
C PRO A 122 -2.75 14.40 -22.41
N ASP A 123 -1.88 13.78 -21.60
CA ASP A 123 -2.16 13.81 -20.15
C ASP A 123 -2.23 15.25 -19.66
N GLU A 124 -3.25 15.54 -18.85
CA GLU A 124 -3.16 16.58 -17.85
C GLU A 124 -1.90 16.27 -17.01
N ARG A 125 -1.02 17.27 -16.88
CA ARG A 125 0.17 17.11 -16.07
C ARG A 125 -0.28 16.82 -14.65
N ILE A 126 -0.14 15.58 -14.19
CA ILE A 126 0.16 15.36 -12.79
C ILE A 126 1.56 15.93 -12.66
N LEU A 127 1.66 17.17 -12.19
CA LEU A 127 2.90 17.63 -11.59
C LEU A 127 3.18 16.55 -10.53
N ILE A 128 4.17 15.71 -10.78
CA ILE A 128 4.90 15.12 -9.67
C ILE A 128 5.46 16.35 -9.00
N GLU A 129 4.74 16.88 -8.03
CA GLU A 129 5.32 17.77 -7.06
C GLU A 129 6.52 16.96 -6.58
N ASP A 130 7.72 17.40 -6.97
CA ASP A 130 8.93 17.09 -6.21
C ASP A 130 8.61 17.68 -4.84
N ASP A 131 7.87 16.90 -4.05
CA ASP A 131 7.39 17.21 -2.71
C ASP A 131 8.62 17.05 -1.82
N ASP A 132 9.60 17.93 -2.06
CA ASP A 132 10.74 18.22 -1.21
C ASP A 132 10.20 18.94 0.07
N ASP A 133 9.12 18.43 0.66
CA ASP A 133 8.54 18.83 1.95
C ASP A 133 9.47 18.54 3.14
N ASP A 134 10.64 17.98 2.84
CA ASP A 134 11.82 18.01 3.67
C ASP A 134 12.36 19.43 3.94
N ASP A 135 11.85 20.45 3.24
CA ASP A 135 12.31 21.85 3.34
C ASP A 135 11.93 22.56 4.66
N ASP A 136 10.99 22.00 5.43
CA ASP A 136 10.57 22.55 6.73
C ASP A 136 11.35 21.92 7.93
N GLU A 137 12.24 20.93 7.73
CA GLU A 137 13.13 20.41 8.80
C GLU A 137 14.49 21.14 8.80
N THR A 138 14.93 21.65 9.95
CA THR A 138 16.27 22.24 10.02
C THR A 138 17.35 21.15 9.93
N MET A 139 18.53 21.47 9.40
CA MET A 139 19.67 20.53 9.39
C MET A 139 20.00 19.99 10.79
N ALA A 140 19.80 20.81 11.82
CA ALA A 140 19.96 20.40 13.22
C ALA A 140 18.92 19.35 13.65
N ASP A 141 17.69 19.39 13.13
CA ASP A 141 16.66 18.39 13.40
C ASP A 141 16.92 17.06 12.71
N ILE A 142 17.48 17.13 11.50
CA ILE A 142 17.90 15.99 10.69
C ILE A 142 19.07 15.27 11.35
N MET A 143 20.13 16.00 11.74
CA MET A 143 21.31 15.42 12.42
C MET A 143 20.95 14.72 13.73
N ARG A 144 20.01 15.30 14.50
CA ARG A 144 19.57 14.70 15.76
C ARG A 144 18.83 13.39 15.55
N ALA A 145 17.91 13.36 14.59
CA ALA A 145 17.16 12.16 14.26
C ALA A 145 18.07 11.05 13.72
N ASP A 146 18.99 11.41 12.83
CA ASP A 146 19.98 10.49 12.29
C ASP A 146 20.80 9.84 13.41
N LYS A 147 21.39 10.62 14.32
CA LYS A 147 22.17 10.04 15.42
C LYS A 147 21.38 9.04 16.29
N ARG A 148 20.09 9.31 16.54
CA ARG A 148 19.22 8.45 17.35
C ARG A 148 18.94 7.12 16.65
N HIS A 149 18.64 7.17 15.35
CA HIS A 149 18.16 6.01 14.58
C HIS A 149 19.18 5.47 13.57
N HIS A 150 20.42 5.96 13.57
CA HIS A 150 21.49 5.58 12.64
C HIS A 150 21.68 4.05 12.53
N HIS A 151 21.64 3.37 13.67
CA HIS A 151 21.78 1.92 13.77
C HIS A 151 20.62 1.12 13.11
N LEU A 152 19.54 1.79 12.71
CA LEU A 152 18.38 1.21 12.04
C LEU A 152 18.30 1.58 10.55
N HIS A 153 19.20 2.44 10.06
CA HIS A 153 19.25 2.78 8.64
C HIS A 153 19.89 1.63 7.84
N THR A 154 19.35 1.35 6.65
CA THR A 154 19.87 0.31 5.74
C THR A 154 21.02 0.82 4.87
N ASP A 155 21.03 2.13 4.58
CA ASP A 155 22.04 2.85 3.80
C ASP A 155 22.40 4.16 4.53
N ASP A 156 23.58 4.74 4.24
CA ASP A 156 24.05 6.02 4.83
C ASP A 156 23.26 7.23 4.29
N TRP A 157 21.95 7.25 4.56
CA TRP A 157 20.98 8.26 4.14
C TRP A 157 21.46 9.69 4.41
N PHE A 158 22.06 9.92 5.59
CA PHE A 158 22.51 11.25 5.99
C PHE A 158 23.63 11.77 5.09
N THR A 159 24.55 10.91 4.65
CA THR A 159 25.64 11.30 3.73
C THR A 159 25.12 11.68 2.34
N ASP A 160 24.13 10.94 1.84
CA ASP A 160 23.46 11.22 0.56
C ASP A 160 22.62 12.51 0.65
N ARG A 161 21.95 12.77 1.79
CA ARG A 161 21.21 14.01 2.02
C ARG A 161 22.14 15.23 2.13
N VAL A 162 23.25 15.14 2.85
CA VAL A 162 24.25 16.22 2.95
C VAL A 162 24.86 16.53 1.59
N SER A 163 25.18 15.50 0.80
CA SER A 163 25.72 15.67 -0.56
C SER A 163 24.73 16.40 -1.48
N ARG A 164 23.43 16.13 -1.34
CA ARG A 164 22.36 16.80 -2.11
C ARG A 164 22.02 18.20 -1.59
N TYR A 165 22.28 18.51 -0.32
CA TYR A 165 21.99 19.82 0.29
C TYR A 165 22.71 20.97 -0.44
N GLY A 166 23.94 20.75 -0.92
CA GLY A 166 24.69 21.73 -1.73
C GLY A 166 24.16 21.91 -3.16
N ASP A 167 23.43 20.93 -3.70
CA ASP A 167 22.99 20.89 -5.10
C ASP A 167 21.57 21.46 -5.31
N LYS A 168 20.84 21.74 -4.22
CA LYS A 168 19.46 22.27 -4.21
C LYS A 168 19.30 23.60 -4.98
N LYS A 169 20.36 24.40 -5.16
CA LYS A 169 20.31 25.65 -5.95
C LYS A 169 20.33 25.45 -7.47
N LYS A 170 20.73 24.28 -7.99
CA LYS A 170 20.84 24.03 -9.44
C LYS A 170 19.64 23.29 -10.06
N ARG A 171 18.75 22.70 -9.26
CA ARG A 171 17.64 21.85 -9.74
C ARG A 171 16.30 22.55 -9.96
N LYS A 172 16.24 23.88 -9.95
CA LYS A 172 15.02 24.58 -10.41
C LYS A 172 14.94 24.50 -11.93
N TYR A 173 13.98 23.71 -12.41
CA TYR A 173 13.65 23.41 -13.81
C TYR A 173 14.49 22.32 -14.49
N LYS A 174 14.25 21.05 -14.14
CA LYS A 174 14.37 19.98 -15.14
C LYS A 174 13.27 20.19 -16.19
N LYS A 175 13.63 20.79 -17.32
CA LYS A 175 12.77 20.98 -18.49
C LYS A 175 12.18 19.62 -18.87
N SER A 176 10.85 19.46 -18.81
CA SER A 176 10.21 18.19 -19.16
C SER A 176 10.60 17.82 -20.59
N LYS A 177 10.96 16.55 -20.84
CA LYS A 177 11.11 16.05 -22.21
C LYS A 177 9.81 16.35 -22.95
N SER A 178 9.90 16.87 -24.18
CA SER A 178 8.70 17.14 -24.98
C SER A 178 7.99 15.81 -25.23
N LYS A 179 6.70 15.72 -24.89
CA LYS A 179 5.89 14.54 -25.21
C LYS A 179 5.88 14.38 -26.75
N SER A 180 6.54 13.33 -27.27
CA SER A 180 6.48 12.99 -28.69
C SER A 180 5.50 11.84 -28.89
N LYS A 181 4.63 11.98 -29.90
CA LYS A 181 3.76 10.91 -30.39
C LYS A 181 4.44 10.29 -31.60
N VAL A 182 4.41 8.97 -31.70
CA VAL A 182 4.96 8.21 -32.82
C VAL A 182 3.81 7.43 -33.44
N THR A 183 3.64 7.50 -34.75
CA THR A 183 2.66 6.68 -35.46
C THR A 183 3.34 5.42 -35.97
N ILE A 184 2.88 4.27 -35.49
CA ILE A 184 3.37 2.93 -35.84
C ILE A 184 2.20 2.15 -36.43
N CYS A 185 2.35 1.65 -37.67
CA CYS A 185 1.33 0.86 -38.35
C CYS A 185 -0.07 1.55 -38.37
N GLY A 186 -0.09 2.87 -38.59
CA GLY A 186 -1.30 3.69 -38.56
C GLY A 186 -1.88 4.01 -37.17
N LYS A 187 -1.31 3.47 -36.08
CA LYS A 187 -1.73 3.75 -34.71
C LYS A 187 -0.75 4.66 -34.01
N SER A 188 -1.30 5.60 -33.27
CA SER A 188 -0.58 6.74 -32.75
C SER A 188 -0.29 6.49 -31.27
N ILE A 189 0.96 6.17 -30.95
CA ILE A 189 1.42 5.79 -29.62
C ILE A 189 2.29 6.87 -29.00
N TRP A 190 2.28 7.00 -27.68
CA TRP A 190 3.16 7.94 -27.00
C TRP A 190 4.57 7.34 -26.94
N GLY A 191 5.59 8.13 -27.30
CA GLY A 191 6.99 7.67 -27.39
C GLY A 191 7.64 7.32 -26.05
N HIS A 192 6.93 7.53 -24.94
CA HIS A 192 7.33 7.10 -23.62
C HIS A 192 6.25 6.15 -23.07
N ALA A 193 6.69 5.05 -22.45
CA ALA A 193 5.80 4.24 -21.65
C ALA A 193 5.09 5.11 -20.62
N SER A 194 3.81 4.83 -20.34
CA SER A 194 3.06 5.64 -19.39
C SER A 194 3.72 5.60 -18.02
N GLU A 195 4.49 6.65 -17.72
CA GLU A 195 4.92 7.02 -16.37
C GLU A 195 3.71 7.46 -15.52
N ASN A 196 2.57 7.72 -16.15
CA ASN A 196 1.33 8.10 -15.49
C ASN A 196 0.51 6.91 -15.01
N ALA A 197 -0.35 7.21 -14.05
CA ALA A 197 -1.34 6.30 -13.50
C ALA A 197 -2.23 5.70 -14.60
N MET A 198 -2.47 4.40 -14.51
CA MET A 198 -3.45 3.73 -15.34
C MET A 198 -4.88 4.07 -14.87
N SER A 199 -5.79 4.26 -15.82
CA SER A 199 -7.21 4.46 -15.53
C SER A 199 -7.88 3.14 -15.10
N ARG A 200 -9.13 3.24 -14.61
CA ARG A 200 -9.95 2.08 -14.25
C ARG A 200 -10.18 1.15 -15.45
N ASP A 201 -10.53 1.72 -16.60
CA ASP A 201 -10.68 0.97 -17.86
C ASP A 201 -9.38 0.28 -18.26
N GLY A 202 -8.25 0.97 -18.14
CA GLY A 202 -6.94 0.38 -18.39
C GLY A 202 -6.71 -0.85 -17.50
N TRP A 203 -7.01 -0.75 -16.20
CA TRP A 203 -6.87 -1.87 -15.28
C TRP A 203 -7.86 -3.00 -15.56
N LEU A 204 -9.08 -2.68 -16.01
CA LEU A 204 -10.05 -3.68 -16.44
C LEU A 204 -9.51 -4.48 -17.63
N GLN A 205 -9.01 -3.80 -18.67
CA GLN A 205 -8.40 -4.46 -19.81
C GLN A 205 -7.16 -5.26 -19.41
N PHE A 206 -6.31 -4.71 -18.52
CA PHE A 206 -5.14 -5.39 -18.00
C PHE A 206 -5.52 -6.69 -17.30
N SER A 207 -6.52 -6.65 -16.40
CA SER A 207 -6.95 -7.81 -15.63
C SER A 207 -7.38 -8.96 -16.54
N ILE A 208 -8.04 -8.66 -17.66
CA ILE A 208 -8.53 -9.68 -18.62
C ILE A 208 -7.42 -10.16 -19.56
N MET A 209 -6.52 -9.27 -19.99
CA MET A 209 -5.44 -9.61 -20.92
C MET A 209 -4.29 -10.36 -20.23
N ALA A 210 -3.93 -9.97 -19.01
CA ALA A 210 -2.89 -10.60 -18.21
C ALA A 210 -3.44 -11.87 -17.54
N LYS A 211 -3.69 -12.90 -18.37
CA LYS A 211 -4.14 -14.21 -17.90
C LYS A 211 -3.24 -14.73 -16.77
N ASP A 212 -3.86 -15.33 -15.77
CA ASP A 212 -3.17 -15.92 -14.62
C ASP A 212 -2.34 -14.93 -13.77
N CYS A 213 -2.47 -13.63 -14.03
CA CYS A 213 -1.87 -12.60 -13.21
C CYS A 213 -2.58 -12.51 -11.85
N ASP A 214 -1.84 -12.75 -10.76
CA ASP A 214 -2.25 -12.36 -9.42
C ASP A 214 -2.22 -10.82 -9.29
N ILE A 215 -3.18 -10.24 -8.58
CA ILE A 215 -3.24 -8.79 -8.29
C ILE A 215 -1.97 -8.28 -7.59
N LYS A 216 -1.27 -9.13 -6.83
CA LYS A 216 0.04 -8.81 -6.23
C LYS A 216 1.07 -8.35 -7.27
N HIS A 217 1.03 -8.91 -8.49
CA HIS A 217 1.87 -8.45 -9.60
C HIS A 217 1.36 -7.16 -10.23
N ALA A 218 0.03 -6.96 -10.29
CA ALA A 218 -0.57 -5.71 -10.76
C ALA A 218 -0.17 -4.52 -9.85
N ILE A 219 -0.13 -4.74 -8.53
CA ILE A 219 0.31 -3.72 -7.54
C ILE A 219 1.75 -3.27 -7.80
N GLN A 220 2.64 -4.18 -8.20
CA GLN A 220 4.03 -3.85 -8.55
C GLN A 220 4.13 -2.95 -9.79
N LEU A 221 3.09 -2.91 -10.62
CA LEU A 221 3.03 -2.13 -11.85
C LEU A 221 2.41 -0.74 -11.63
N CYS A 222 1.81 -0.46 -10.47
CA CYS A 222 1.34 0.87 -10.11
C CYS A 222 2.50 1.87 -10.06
N ARG A 223 2.25 3.11 -10.47
CA ARG A 223 3.23 4.21 -10.56
C ARG A 223 3.18 5.17 -9.38
N ASN A 224 2.05 5.21 -8.67
CA ASN A 224 1.87 6.05 -7.49
C ASN A 224 0.79 5.49 -6.56
N TRP A 225 0.69 6.10 -5.37
CA TRP A 225 -0.25 5.69 -4.34
C TRP A 225 -1.71 5.76 -4.77
N ASN A 226 -2.10 6.80 -5.51
CA ASN A 226 -3.51 6.99 -5.91
C ASN A 226 -3.95 5.89 -6.89
N GLU A 227 -3.11 5.53 -7.86
CA GLU A 227 -3.37 4.41 -8.77
C GLU A 227 -3.53 3.09 -8.01
N PHE A 228 -2.66 2.83 -7.04
CA PHE A 228 -2.76 1.63 -6.20
C PHE A 228 -4.02 1.64 -5.33
N SER A 229 -4.32 2.77 -4.68
CA SER A 229 -5.48 2.92 -3.81
C SER A 229 -6.78 2.66 -4.57
N ASP A 230 -6.92 3.22 -5.78
CA ASP A 230 -8.06 2.97 -6.65
C ASP A 230 -8.14 1.51 -7.09
N LEU A 231 -7.02 0.91 -7.54
CA LEU A 231 -6.95 -0.51 -7.91
C LEU A 231 -7.42 -1.41 -6.76
N ASN A 232 -6.92 -1.18 -5.54
CA ASN A 232 -7.28 -1.93 -4.36
C ASN A 232 -8.78 -1.84 -4.05
N LEU A 233 -9.34 -0.62 -4.05
CA LEU A 233 -10.76 -0.43 -3.73
C LEU A 233 -11.65 -1.07 -4.80
N LEU A 234 -11.33 -0.92 -6.09
CA LEU A 234 -12.05 -1.58 -7.17
C LEU A 234 -12.05 -3.11 -7.02
N SER A 235 -10.94 -3.70 -6.58
CA SER A 235 -10.86 -5.13 -6.30
C SER A 235 -11.73 -5.55 -5.11
N ILE A 236 -11.75 -4.77 -4.01
CA ILE A 236 -12.64 -5.03 -2.86
C ILE A 236 -14.11 -5.00 -3.25
N TRP A 237 -14.48 -4.13 -4.19
CA TRP A 237 -15.87 -3.98 -4.65
C TRP A 237 -16.27 -4.91 -5.81
N HIS A 238 -15.43 -5.90 -6.16
CA HIS A 238 -15.65 -6.87 -7.25
C HIS A 238 -15.85 -6.23 -8.63
N TYR A 239 -15.12 -5.14 -8.91
CA TYR A 239 -15.14 -4.49 -10.22
C TYR A 239 -14.52 -5.36 -11.32
N PHE A 240 -13.45 -6.08 -10.99
CA PHE A 240 -12.73 -6.90 -11.96
C PHE A 240 -13.36 -8.29 -12.07
N PRO A 241 -13.64 -8.79 -13.29
CA PRO A 241 -14.33 -10.07 -13.47
C PRO A 241 -13.42 -11.30 -13.34
N VAL A 242 -12.14 -11.10 -13.00
CA VAL A 242 -11.13 -12.15 -12.99
C VAL A 242 -10.99 -12.81 -11.62
N SER A 243 -10.99 -14.15 -11.62
CA SER A 243 -11.00 -14.96 -10.40
C SER A 243 -9.74 -14.82 -9.55
N ASN A 244 -8.57 -14.65 -10.17
CA ASN A 244 -7.28 -14.59 -9.47
C ASN A 244 -7.08 -13.32 -8.63
N TRP A 245 -7.93 -12.31 -8.78
CA TRP A 245 -7.84 -11.07 -8.01
C TRP A 245 -8.78 -11.07 -6.80
N THR A 246 -9.71 -12.02 -6.74
CA THR A 246 -10.78 -12.03 -5.74
C THR A 246 -10.29 -12.33 -4.33
N ALA A 247 -9.20 -13.10 -4.15
CA ALA A 247 -8.68 -13.46 -2.84
C ALA A 247 -8.10 -12.26 -2.06
N TRP A 248 -7.64 -11.20 -2.74
CA TRP A 248 -6.89 -10.08 -2.15
C TRP A 248 -7.61 -9.34 -1.02
N GLY A 249 -8.93 -9.20 -1.13
CA GLY A 249 -9.78 -8.48 -0.18
C GLY A 249 -10.72 -9.37 0.63
N MET A 250 -10.53 -10.70 0.63
CA MET A 250 -11.48 -11.63 1.25
C MET A 250 -11.17 -11.95 2.73
N ALA A 251 -9.91 -11.83 3.14
CA ALA A 251 -9.50 -12.01 4.53
C ALA A 251 -9.95 -10.81 5.36
N ARG A 252 -10.86 -11.02 6.31
CA ARG A 252 -11.59 -9.94 7.00
C ARG A 252 -10.66 -8.92 7.67
N PHE A 253 -9.68 -9.38 8.43
CA PHE A 253 -8.76 -8.48 9.14
C PHE A 253 -7.95 -7.62 8.15
N MET A 254 -7.47 -8.22 7.06
CA MET A 254 -6.71 -7.50 6.03
C MET A 254 -7.61 -6.53 5.28
N GLN A 255 -8.80 -6.97 4.87
CA GLN A 255 -9.78 -6.14 4.17
C GLN A 255 -10.12 -4.87 4.98
N GLN A 256 -10.34 -4.99 6.30
CA GLN A 256 -10.62 -3.83 7.16
C GLN A 256 -9.46 -2.83 7.18
N LEU A 257 -8.23 -3.31 7.34
CA LEU A 257 -7.06 -2.44 7.36
C LEU A 257 -6.88 -1.74 6.01
N GLN A 258 -6.99 -2.49 4.91
CA GLN A 258 -6.90 -1.98 3.54
C GLN A 258 -7.98 -0.94 3.24
N GLN A 259 -9.22 -1.19 3.66
CA GLN A 259 -10.32 -0.22 3.53
C GLN A 259 -10.02 1.08 4.28
N LEU A 260 -9.30 1.03 5.40
CA LEU A 260 -8.93 2.21 6.20
C LEU A 260 -7.55 2.80 5.82
N GLY A 261 -6.95 2.35 4.71
CA GLY A 261 -5.72 2.92 4.16
C GLY A 261 -4.41 2.37 4.75
N PHE A 262 -4.45 1.27 5.50
CA PHE A 262 -3.28 0.53 5.96
C PHE A 262 -3.14 -0.78 5.18
N PHE A 263 -1.98 -1.03 4.57
CA PHE A 263 -1.79 -2.15 3.65
C PHE A 263 -0.74 -3.14 4.17
N PRO A 264 -1.15 -4.18 4.91
CA PRO A 264 -0.23 -5.18 5.44
C PRO A 264 0.48 -5.96 4.34
N TYR A 265 1.79 -6.21 4.53
CA TYR A 265 2.56 -7.11 3.69
C TYR A 265 3.30 -8.19 4.48
N PHE A 266 3.37 -8.06 5.81
CA PHE A 266 3.99 -9.06 6.68
C PHE A 266 3.28 -9.09 8.04
N THR A 267 3.03 -10.30 8.54
CA THR A 267 2.43 -10.56 9.85
C THR A 267 3.05 -11.79 10.49
N ASP A 268 3.34 -11.72 11.79
CA ASP A 268 3.59 -12.89 12.64
C ASP A 268 2.73 -12.76 13.90
N PHE A 269 1.69 -13.58 13.98
CA PHE A 269 0.66 -13.55 15.02
C PHE A 269 0.71 -14.79 15.94
N GLU A 270 1.87 -15.44 16.02
CA GLU A 270 2.07 -16.67 16.79
C GLU A 270 2.67 -16.42 18.18
N ALA A 271 2.59 -15.21 18.72
CA ALA A 271 3.23 -14.89 19.99
C ALA A 271 2.68 -15.71 21.16
N GLU A 272 1.35 -15.85 21.23
CA GLU A 272 0.63 -16.59 22.26
C GLU A 272 1.03 -18.08 22.28
N SER A 273 1.16 -18.70 21.10
CA SER A 273 1.49 -20.14 20.99
C SER A 273 2.98 -20.43 21.19
N ARG A 274 3.86 -19.48 20.84
CA ARG A 274 5.32 -19.64 20.98
C ARG A 274 5.82 -19.33 22.39
N THR A 275 5.18 -18.41 23.09
CA THR A 275 5.64 -17.94 24.41
C THR A 275 5.42 -19.02 25.47
N HIS A 276 6.49 -19.40 26.17
CA HIS A 276 6.43 -20.38 27.26
C HIS A 276 7.53 -20.13 28.29
N HIS A 277 7.24 -20.48 29.55
CA HIS A 277 8.19 -20.35 30.66
C HIS A 277 8.33 -21.67 31.44
N ASP A 278 9.21 -22.55 30.97
CA ASP A 278 9.47 -23.83 31.61
C ASP A 278 10.67 -23.78 32.55
N GLN A 279 10.49 -24.26 33.78
CA GLN A 279 11.56 -24.38 34.75
C GLN A 279 11.43 -25.65 35.59
N VAL A 280 12.47 -26.50 35.55
CA VAL A 280 12.51 -27.72 36.34
C VAL A 280 12.71 -27.40 37.82
N GLY A 281 11.90 -28.03 38.69
CA GLY A 281 11.94 -27.82 40.14
C GLY A 281 13.19 -28.39 40.82
N SER A 282 13.40 -28.02 42.09
CA SER A 282 14.60 -28.40 42.86
C SER A 282 14.58 -29.82 43.45
N ARG A 283 13.49 -30.58 43.28
CA ARG A 283 13.26 -31.87 43.98
C ARG A 283 13.59 -33.12 43.14
N GLY A 284 14.24 -32.97 41.98
CA GLY A 284 14.64 -34.09 41.12
C GLY A 284 16.13 -34.44 41.20
N THR A 285 16.50 -35.64 40.74
CA THR A 285 17.91 -36.08 40.56
C THR A 285 18.62 -35.37 39.40
N GLN A 286 17.88 -34.69 38.53
CA GLN A 286 18.41 -33.88 37.44
C GLN A 286 18.81 -32.47 37.92
N ARG A 287 19.85 -31.90 37.31
CA ARG A 287 20.24 -30.50 37.56
C ARG A 287 19.10 -29.59 37.13
N ARG A 288 18.84 -28.55 37.93
CA ARG A 288 17.85 -27.50 37.60
C ARG A 288 18.16 -26.92 36.22
N THR A 289 17.17 -26.91 35.34
CA THR A 289 17.24 -26.30 34.00
C THR A 289 16.04 -25.38 33.80
N HIS A 290 16.18 -24.46 32.85
CA HIS A 290 15.09 -23.60 32.41
C HIS A 290 15.13 -23.41 30.90
N SER A 291 13.93 -23.22 30.32
CA SER A 291 13.69 -22.87 28.92
C SER A 291 12.56 -21.86 28.90
N LEU A 292 12.89 -20.60 28.63
CA LEU A 292 11.92 -19.55 28.45
C LEU A 292 12.06 -19.03 27.02
N LEU A 293 10.93 -18.87 26.33
CA LEU A 293 10.84 -18.21 25.04
C LEU A 293 9.74 -17.16 25.15
N GLU A 294 10.02 -15.96 24.69
CA GLU A 294 9.05 -14.88 24.61
C GLU A 294 9.01 -14.37 23.18
N ALA A 295 7.79 -14.30 22.65
CA ALA A 295 7.49 -13.77 21.33
C ALA A 295 6.49 -12.63 21.45
N ARG A 296 6.53 -11.68 20.52
CA ARG A 296 5.58 -10.56 20.38
C ARG A 296 4.92 -10.65 19.00
N ASN A 297 3.62 -10.36 18.92
CA ASN A 297 2.98 -10.31 17.61
C ASN A 297 3.51 -9.10 16.86
N ILE A 298 3.61 -9.19 15.53
CA ILE A 298 4.07 -8.09 14.69
C ILE A 298 3.23 -8.00 13.42
N LEU A 299 2.88 -6.76 13.08
CA LEU A 299 2.17 -6.35 11.87
C LEU A 299 3.02 -5.29 11.17
N VAL A 300 3.31 -5.51 9.89
CA VAL A 300 4.03 -4.54 9.07
C VAL A 300 3.23 -4.25 7.81
N GLY A 301 3.06 -2.95 7.54
CA GLY A 301 2.27 -2.50 6.41
C GLY A 301 2.68 -1.14 5.89
N ASN A 302 2.09 -0.78 4.76
CA ASN A 302 2.34 0.46 4.08
C ASN A 302 1.19 1.46 4.27
N MET A 303 1.53 2.75 4.34
CA MET A 303 0.57 3.86 4.36
C MET A 303 1.04 5.01 3.48
N LYS A 304 0.11 5.86 3.05
CA LYS A 304 0.38 6.99 2.17
C LYS A 304 1.35 7.97 2.85
N ARG A 305 2.36 8.40 2.11
CA ARG A 305 3.27 9.44 2.58
C ARG A 305 2.57 10.80 2.59
N ASN A 306 2.91 11.66 3.54
CA ASN A 306 2.42 13.04 3.68
C ASN A 306 0.89 13.22 3.83
N GLU A 307 0.13 12.15 4.08
CA GLU A 307 -1.31 12.25 4.27
C GLU A 307 -1.66 12.56 5.74
N PRO A 308 -2.60 13.49 6.02
CA PRO A 308 -3.01 13.81 7.38
C PRO A 308 -3.50 12.59 8.17
N VAL A 309 -4.20 11.66 7.53
CA VAL A 309 -4.67 10.42 8.16
C VAL A 309 -3.49 9.57 8.64
N THR A 310 -2.50 9.35 7.79
CA THR A 310 -1.30 8.60 8.15
C THR A 310 -0.53 9.26 9.29
N ARG A 311 -0.42 10.59 9.26
CA ARG A 311 0.23 11.36 10.32
C ARG A 311 -0.45 11.19 11.67
N ARG A 312 -1.78 11.31 11.70
CA ARG A 312 -2.60 11.11 12.92
C ARG A 312 -2.45 9.68 13.45
N PHE A 313 -2.58 8.70 12.56
CA PHE A 313 -2.48 7.30 12.91
C PHE A 313 -1.15 6.94 13.58
N ILE A 314 -0.02 7.34 12.97
CA ILE A 314 1.31 7.09 13.54
C ILE A 314 1.43 7.75 14.91
N GLN A 315 1.01 9.02 15.03
CA GLN A 315 1.09 9.75 16.30
C GLN A 315 0.25 9.12 17.41
N TYR A 316 -0.98 8.65 17.12
CA TYR A 316 -1.80 7.98 18.12
C TYR A 316 -1.20 6.65 18.59
N LEU A 317 -0.64 5.86 17.68
CA LEU A 317 0.05 4.62 18.09
C LEU A 317 1.26 4.90 18.97
N LEU A 318 2.04 5.96 18.68
CA LEU A 318 3.18 6.36 19.52
C LEU A 318 2.74 6.78 20.94
N MET A 319 1.53 7.30 21.09
CA MET A 319 0.95 7.63 22.41
C MET A 319 0.52 6.39 23.19
N ARG A 320 0.40 5.23 22.52
CA ARG A 320 0.09 3.93 23.10
C ARG A 320 1.33 3.06 23.34
N ALA A 321 2.47 3.66 23.67
CA ALA A 321 3.75 2.96 23.87
C ALA A 321 3.73 1.85 24.94
N GLY A 322 2.72 1.81 25.83
CA GLY A 322 2.51 0.75 26.81
C GLY A 322 1.67 -0.45 26.31
N GLU A 323 1.11 -0.35 25.11
CA GLU A 323 0.32 -1.40 24.46
C GLU A 323 1.04 -1.91 23.21
N VAL A 324 1.52 -0.99 22.38
CA VAL A 324 2.20 -1.28 21.12
C VAL A 324 3.50 -0.50 20.98
N LEU A 325 4.44 -1.10 20.26
CA LEU A 325 5.72 -0.54 19.90
C LEU A 325 5.72 -0.26 18.39
N VAL A 326 6.21 0.92 17.99
CA VAL A 326 6.12 1.39 16.61
C VAL A 326 7.46 1.87 16.09
N MET A 327 7.82 1.39 14.90
CA MET A 327 8.89 1.96 14.09
C MET A 327 8.34 2.39 12.73
N VAL A 328 8.69 3.60 12.29
CA VAL A 328 8.28 4.11 10.97
C VAL A 328 9.51 4.41 10.13
N ARG A 329 9.52 3.88 8.91
CA ARG A 329 10.53 4.17 7.88
C ARG A 329 9.87 4.85 6.70
N ASP A 330 10.49 5.91 6.20
CA ASP A 330 10.11 6.56 4.95
C ASP A 330 10.58 5.71 3.77
N GLY A 331 9.65 5.17 2.98
CA GLY A 331 9.96 4.33 1.82
C GLY A 331 10.73 5.09 0.73
N LYS A 332 10.51 6.41 0.62
CA LYS A 332 11.10 7.26 -0.43
C LYS A 332 12.55 7.56 -0.13
N THR A 333 12.86 7.82 1.14
CA THR A 333 14.19 8.23 1.59
C THR A 333 14.98 7.12 2.26
N GLY A 334 14.32 6.07 2.74
CA GLY A 334 14.92 4.99 3.53
C GLY A 334 15.19 5.35 5.00
N ARG A 335 14.88 6.59 5.41
CA ARG A 335 15.10 7.10 6.78
C ARG A 335 14.12 6.47 7.75
N VAL A 336 14.61 6.03 8.91
CA VAL A 336 13.77 5.71 10.07
C VAL A 336 13.41 7.02 10.78
N ILE A 337 12.11 7.34 10.83
CA ILE A 337 11.58 8.58 11.39
C ILE A 337 11.43 8.47 12.90
N THR A 338 10.96 7.32 13.37
CA THR A 338 10.77 7.01 14.79
C THR A 338 10.96 5.52 15.02
N ALA A 339 11.42 5.15 16.22
CA ALA A 339 11.55 3.78 16.67
C ALA A 339 11.53 3.74 18.21
N PRO A 340 11.17 2.59 18.80
CA PRO A 340 11.24 2.41 20.25
C PRO A 340 12.69 2.38 20.77
N PRO A 341 12.89 2.39 22.10
CA PRO A 341 14.17 2.14 22.71
C PRO A 341 14.83 0.84 22.23
N LYS A 342 16.17 0.81 22.21
CA LYS A 342 16.96 -0.31 21.65
C LYS A 342 16.66 -1.65 22.31
N ASP A 343 16.41 -1.62 23.61
CA ASP A 343 16.05 -2.78 24.44
C ASP A 343 14.65 -3.33 24.16
N GLU A 344 13.81 -2.59 23.44
CA GLU A 344 12.45 -2.97 23.07
C GLU A 344 12.29 -3.40 21.61
N LEU A 345 13.37 -3.40 20.82
CA LEU A 345 13.36 -3.77 19.40
C LEU A 345 13.16 -5.28 19.15
N TRP A 346 13.21 -6.13 20.18
CA TRP A 346 13.08 -7.57 19.99
C TRP A 346 11.62 -7.98 19.75
N THR A 347 11.44 -8.99 18.89
CA THR A 347 10.16 -9.67 18.65
C THR A 347 10.19 -11.13 19.08
N LEU A 348 11.40 -11.71 19.18
CA LEU A 348 11.61 -13.04 19.72
C LEU A 348 12.89 -13.05 20.57
N ARG A 349 12.79 -13.53 21.81
CA ARG A 349 13.94 -13.72 22.70
C ARG A 349 13.83 -15.01 23.48
N ARG A 350 14.97 -15.59 23.81
CA ARG A 350 15.03 -16.83 24.61
C ARG A 350 15.95 -16.68 25.81
N LYS A 351 15.72 -17.56 26.77
CA LYS A 351 16.56 -17.73 27.94
C LYS A 351 16.59 -19.20 28.30
N GLN A 352 17.73 -19.84 28.05
CA GLN A 352 17.90 -21.27 28.29
C GLN A 352 19.20 -21.52 29.06
N GLY A 353 19.20 -22.52 29.93
CA GLY A 353 20.45 -22.96 30.57
C GLY A 353 20.27 -23.76 31.86
N LEU A 354 21.41 -24.01 32.51
CA LEU A 354 21.48 -24.64 33.82
C LEU A 354 21.27 -23.60 34.94
N GLY A 355 20.67 -24.02 36.04
CA GLY A 355 20.46 -23.18 37.22
C GLY A 355 19.17 -22.36 37.15
N ARG A 356 19.15 -21.22 37.85
CA ARG A 356 17.97 -20.37 37.97
C ARG A 356 17.85 -19.45 36.76
N ALA A 357 16.68 -19.37 36.14
CA ALA A 357 16.43 -18.45 35.02
C ALA A 357 16.81 -17.01 35.37
N ALA A 358 16.55 -16.54 36.59
CA ALA A 358 16.89 -15.18 37.03
C ALA A 358 18.38 -14.79 36.92
N LYS A 359 19.31 -15.75 36.79
CA LYS A 359 20.75 -15.47 36.69
C LYS A 359 21.27 -15.38 35.25
N ASN A 360 20.49 -15.82 34.26
CA ASN A 360 20.89 -15.74 32.87
C ASN A 360 20.41 -14.41 32.26
N GLU A 361 21.03 -13.98 31.17
CA GLU A 361 20.54 -12.85 30.37
C GLU A 361 19.61 -13.35 29.27
N TRP A 362 18.83 -12.44 28.70
CA TRP A 362 18.01 -12.74 27.53
C TRP A 362 18.87 -12.69 26.27
N GLU A 363 18.70 -13.67 25.39
CA GLU A 363 19.27 -13.67 24.05
C GLU A 363 18.15 -13.28 23.06
N ASN A 364 18.28 -12.13 22.42
CA ASN A 364 17.35 -11.70 21.37
C ASN A 364 17.64 -12.50 20.10
N LEU A 365 16.67 -13.30 19.66
CA LEU A 365 16.76 -14.13 18.46
C LEU A 365 16.33 -13.35 17.21
N LEU A 366 15.30 -12.52 17.35
CA LEU A 366 14.83 -11.61 16.31
C LEU A 366 14.66 -10.21 16.90
N SER A 367 15.14 -9.21 16.17
CA SER A 367 14.99 -7.81 16.54
C SER A 367 14.78 -6.95 15.31
N VAL A 368 13.83 -6.04 15.40
CA VAL A 368 13.48 -5.08 14.36
C VAL A 368 14.67 -4.16 14.12
N GLY A 369 15.18 -4.19 12.89
CA GLY A 369 16.38 -3.51 12.44
C GLY A 369 16.70 -3.89 10.99
N PRO A 370 17.88 -3.53 10.45
CA PRO A 370 18.18 -3.71 9.03
C PRO A 370 18.06 -5.17 8.54
N GLU A 371 18.50 -6.14 9.34
CA GLU A 371 18.38 -7.57 8.98
C GLU A 371 16.92 -8.06 9.03
N PHE A 372 16.12 -7.57 9.96
CA PHE A 372 14.69 -7.86 10.00
C PHE A 372 13.96 -7.22 8.81
N MET A 373 14.32 -5.99 8.44
CA MET A 373 13.77 -5.34 7.24
C MET A 373 14.07 -6.17 5.98
N LYS A 374 15.32 -6.63 5.80
CA LYS A 374 15.69 -7.55 4.71
C LYS A 374 14.90 -8.84 4.75
N LEU A 375 14.71 -9.44 5.93
CA LEU A 375 13.90 -10.64 6.12
C LEU A 375 12.46 -10.40 5.65
N THR A 376 11.79 -9.35 6.16
CA THR A 376 10.41 -9.04 5.75
C THR A 376 10.30 -8.69 4.28
N ASP A 377 11.34 -8.08 3.71
CA ASP A 377 11.39 -7.76 2.29
C ASP A 377 11.54 -9.02 1.42
N VAL A 378 12.30 -10.03 1.86
CA VAL A 378 12.39 -11.33 1.18
C VAL A 378 11.09 -12.13 1.29
N LEU A 379 10.41 -12.04 2.44
CA LEU A 379 9.19 -12.81 2.71
C LEU A 379 7.91 -12.18 2.13
N ARG A 380 7.92 -10.89 1.79
CA ARG A 380 6.70 -10.23 1.28
C ARG A 380 6.29 -10.78 -0.08
N GLU A 381 4.99 -11.03 -0.21
CA GLU A 381 4.41 -11.59 -1.44
C GLU A 381 4.20 -10.54 -2.53
N TRP A 382 4.26 -9.25 -2.19
CA TRP A 382 4.01 -8.13 -3.09
C TRP A 382 4.79 -6.89 -2.67
N ARG A 383 5.06 -6.00 -3.64
CA ARG A 383 5.81 -4.75 -3.49
C ARG A 383 5.16 -3.65 -4.33
N PHE A 384 5.42 -2.39 -3.99
CA PHE A 384 5.06 -1.29 -4.88
C PHE A 384 6.12 -1.08 -5.96
N GLY A 385 5.68 -0.63 -7.14
CA GLY A 385 6.55 -0.13 -8.20
C GLY A 385 7.04 1.31 -8.00
N PHE A 386 6.67 1.93 -6.88
CA PHE A 386 7.01 3.30 -6.48
C PHE A 386 7.44 3.30 -5.01
N THR A 387 8.08 4.37 -4.52
CA THR A 387 8.64 4.44 -3.15
C THR A 387 7.95 5.46 -2.24
N ASP A 388 6.94 6.17 -2.75
CA ASP A 388 6.24 7.24 -2.04
C ASP A 388 5.21 6.70 -1.02
N TYR A 389 5.71 6.18 0.08
CA TYR A 389 4.92 5.60 1.19
C TYR A 389 5.72 5.60 2.50
N TYR A 390 5.05 5.34 3.62
CA TYR A 390 5.68 4.93 4.88
C TYR A 390 5.59 3.41 5.05
N ASP A 391 6.70 2.78 5.48
CA ASP A 391 6.72 1.44 6.06
C ASP A 391 6.49 1.57 7.57
N VAL A 392 5.42 0.99 8.09
CA VAL A 392 5.03 1.09 9.51
C VAL A 392 5.09 -0.31 10.13
N PHE A 393 5.97 -0.48 11.11
CA PHE A 393 6.17 -1.70 11.89
C PHE A 393 5.51 -1.52 13.24
N ILE A 394 4.61 -2.43 13.60
CA ILE A 394 3.83 -2.39 14.84
C ILE A 394 3.96 -3.75 15.52
N TRP A 395 4.39 -3.80 16.77
CA TRP A 395 4.44 -5.06 17.53
C TRP A 395 4.02 -4.86 18.98
N ASP A 396 3.63 -5.95 19.65
CA ASP A 396 3.15 -5.88 21.03
C ASP A 396 4.22 -5.36 21.99
N PHE A 397 3.80 -4.58 22.97
CA PHE A 397 4.63 -4.27 24.12
C PHE A 397 4.78 -5.51 25.03
N VAL A 398 3.70 -6.25 25.29
CA VAL A 398 3.73 -7.41 26.20
C VAL A 398 3.86 -8.72 25.40
N PRO A 399 4.85 -9.58 25.69
CA PRO A 399 4.98 -10.86 24.99
C PRO A 399 3.85 -11.83 25.30
N GLY A 400 3.57 -12.72 24.35
CA GLY A 400 2.58 -13.80 24.51
C GLY A 400 1.12 -13.35 24.51
N GLN A 401 0.83 -12.09 24.15
CA GLN A 401 -0.54 -11.60 24.02
C GLN A 401 -1.25 -12.20 22.79
N SER A 402 -2.59 -12.14 22.81
CA SER A 402 -3.39 -12.45 21.64
C SER A 402 -3.20 -11.37 20.59
N HIS A 403 -3.01 -11.76 19.34
CA HIS A 403 -2.88 -10.80 18.22
C HIS A 403 -4.15 -9.97 18.00
N VAL A 404 -5.30 -10.41 18.51
CA VAL A 404 -6.57 -9.70 18.45
C VAL A 404 -6.49 -8.37 19.21
N ASP A 405 -5.76 -8.32 20.33
CA ASP A 405 -5.60 -7.10 21.13
C ASP A 405 -4.80 -6.03 20.37
N MET A 406 -3.68 -6.43 19.76
CA MET A 406 -2.89 -5.55 18.87
C MET A 406 -3.74 -5.08 17.69
N TYR A 407 -4.43 -6.01 17.03
CA TYR A 407 -5.28 -5.72 15.88
C TYR A 407 -6.37 -4.70 16.21
N ASN A 408 -7.07 -4.88 17.33
CA ASN A 408 -8.11 -3.97 17.78
C ASN A 408 -7.57 -2.59 18.10
N THR A 409 -6.37 -2.50 18.68
CA THR A 409 -5.67 -1.24 18.92
C THR A 409 -5.36 -0.51 17.61
N VAL A 410 -4.77 -1.22 16.64
CA VAL A 410 -4.47 -0.68 15.31
C VAL A 410 -5.75 -0.21 14.61
N LEU A 411 -6.82 -1.02 14.66
CA LEU A 411 -8.10 -0.69 14.04
C LEU A 411 -8.77 0.54 14.68
N LEU A 412 -8.72 0.65 16.01
CA LEU A 412 -9.24 1.80 16.75
C LEU A 412 -8.52 3.08 16.33
N GLU A 413 -7.19 3.06 16.29
CA GLU A 413 -6.43 4.27 15.94
C GLU A 413 -6.55 4.65 14.47
N LEU A 414 -6.76 3.69 13.55
CA LEU A 414 -7.14 4.01 12.17
C LEU A 414 -8.50 4.70 12.10
N ARG A 415 -9.49 4.25 12.87
CA ARG A 415 -10.81 4.90 12.94
C ARG A 415 -10.73 6.31 13.50
N ASN A 416 -9.93 6.51 14.54
CA ASN A 416 -9.66 7.84 15.10
C ASN A 416 -8.97 8.73 14.06
N ALA A 417 -7.97 8.20 13.35
CA ALA A 417 -7.21 8.95 12.35
C ALA A 417 -8.10 9.37 11.16
N LEU A 418 -9.09 8.56 10.79
CA LEU A 418 -10.11 8.90 9.79
C LEU A 418 -11.27 9.74 10.35
N ARG A 419 -11.28 10.02 11.66
CA ARG A 419 -12.33 10.78 12.36
C ARG A 419 -13.74 10.19 12.18
N ILE A 420 -13.84 8.86 12.20
CA ILE A 420 -15.09 8.12 12.03
C ILE A 420 -15.96 8.29 13.27
N ARG A 421 -17.09 8.99 13.16
CA ARG A 421 -17.99 9.29 14.31
C ARG A 421 -19.17 8.33 14.43
N GLN A 422 -19.52 7.69 13.32
CA GLN A 422 -20.65 6.80 13.18
C GLN A 422 -20.31 5.73 12.12
N PRO A 423 -20.99 4.59 12.08
CA PRO A 423 -20.64 3.49 11.19
C PRO A 423 -20.54 3.88 9.71
N GLN A 424 -21.45 4.72 9.19
CA GLN A 424 -21.45 5.14 7.78
C GLN A 424 -20.19 5.93 7.40
N ASP A 425 -19.52 6.57 8.37
CA ASP A 425 -18.31 7.33 8.13
C ASP A 425 -17.15 6.45 7.66
N MET A 426 -17.23 5.12 7.86
CA MET A 426 -16.26 4.15 7.35
C MET A 426 -16.06 4.19 5.84
N TYR A 427 -17.03 4.72 5.07
CA TYR A 427 -16.95 4.80 3.61
C TYR A 427 -16.71 6.21 3.09
N LYS A 428 -16.72 7.24 3.94
CA LYS A 428 -16.65 8.65 3.52
C LYS A 428 -15.40 8.97 2.73
N HIS A 429 -14.24 8.46 3.14
CA HIS A 429 -12.99 8.69 2.40
C HIS A 429 -12.97 8.00 1.03
N THR A 430 -13.84 7.01 0.81
CA THR A 430 -14.03 6.33 -0.49
C THR A 430 -15.24 6.84 -1.28
N GLU A 431 -16.00 7.79 -0.74
CA GLU A 431 -17.20 8.36 -1.37
C GLU A 431 -16.99 8.75 -2.85
N PRO A 432 -15.90 9.45 -3.24
CA PRO A 432 -15.71 9.85 -4.64
C PRO A 432 -15.67 8.66 -5.60
N LEU A 433 -15.12 7.52 -5.17
CA LEU A 433 -15.11 6.29 -5.95
C LEU A 433 -16.50 5.65 -5.96
N LEU A 434 -17.11 5.48 -4.79
CA LEU A 434 -18.39 4.77 -4.63
C LEU A 434 -19.56 5.46 -5.34
N ARG A 435 -19.51 6.78 -5.50
CA ARG A 435 -20.50 7.54 -6.27
C ARG A 435 -20.46 7.24 -7.76
N CYS A 436 -19.31 6.82 -8.28
CA CYS A 436 -19.14 6.50 -9.69
C CYS A 436 -19.43 5.02 -10.00
N LEU A 437 -19.62 4.19 -8.98
CA LEU A 437 -19.83 2.75 -9.14
C LEU A 437 -21.29 2.38 -8.90
N HIS A 438 -21.77 1.43 -9.69
CA HIS A 438 -23.07 0.80 -9.54
C HIS A 438 -22.89 -0.72 -9.52
N ARG A 439 -23.70 -1.41 -8.72
CA ARG A 439 -23.83 -2.86 -8.79
C ARG A 439 -25.12 -3.23 -9.49
N ASP A 440 -24.97 -3.88 -10.62
CA ASP A 440 -26.07 -4.37 -11.44
C ASP A 440 -26.97 -5.32 -10.63
N VAL A 441 -28.28 -5.10 -10.70
CA VAL A 441 -29.25 -5.80 -9.85
C VAL A 441 -29.45 -7.25 -10.30
N ASP A 442 -29.33 -7.51 -11.60
CA ASP A 442 -29.62 -8.82 -12.18
C ASP A 442 -28.41 -9.75 -12.10
N THR A 443 -27.22 -9.22 -12.34
CA THR A 443 -25.97 -9.99 -12.38
C THR A 443 -25.14 -9.88 -11.10
N GLY A 444 -25.33 -8.82 -10.30
CA GLY A 444 -24.47 -8.51 -9.16
C GLY A 444 -23.09 -7.95 -9.55
N TYR A 445 -22.84 -7.66 -10.83
CA TYR A 445 -21.57 -7.14 -11.31
C TYR A 445 -21.41 -5.65 -10.99
N THR A 446 -20.23 -5.27 -10.49
CA THR A 446 -19.93 -3.87 -10.20
C THR A 446 -19.27 -3.22 -11.42
N ARG A 447 -19.83 -2.09 -11.89
CA ARG A 447 -19.31 -1.32 -13.03
C ARG A 447 -19.39 0.19 -12.78
N ASP A 448 -18.72 0.96 -13.63
CA ASP A 448 -18.88 2.42 -13.64
C ASP A 448 -20.30 2.81 -14.12
N ILE A 449 -20.80 3.94 -13.60
CA ILE A 449 -22.06 4.54 -14.02
C ILE A 449 -21.85 5.27 -15.34
N LYS A 450 -22.62 4.93 -16.38
CA LYS A 450 -22.49 5.54 -17.70
C LYS A 450 -23.00 7.00 -17.67
N PRO A 451 -22.41 7.92 -18.45
CA PRO A 451 -22.89 9.31 -18.51
C PRO A 451 -24.37 9.41 -18.87
N GLY A 452 -25.15 10.11 -18.04
CA GLY A 452 -26.60 10.28 -18.24
C GLY A 452 -27.46 9.11 -17.75
N GLU A 453 -26.85 8.05 -17.24
CA GLU A 453 -27.55 6.93 -16.61
C GLU A 453 -28.07 7.31 -15.21
N ASN A 454 -29.32 6.96 -14.90
CA ASN A 454 -29.92 7.20 -13.59
C ASN A 454 -30.09 5.89 -12.83
N VAL A 455 -29.00 5.42 -12.22
CA VAL A 455 -28.94 4.21 -11.40
C VAL A 455 -28.44 4.53 -10.00
N ARG A 456 -28.77 3.67 -9.04
CA ARG A 456 -28.34 3.83 -7.64
C ARG A 456 -26.84 3.52 -7.52
N SER A 457 -26.05 4.45 -6.99
CA SER A 457 -24.63 4.21 -6.78
C SER A 457 -24.38 3.29 -5.57
N LEU A 458 -23.16 2.76 -5.46
CA LEU A 458 -22.72 2.05 -4.25
C LEU A 458 -22.73 2.97 -3.04
N TRP A 459 -22.41 4.27 -3.23
CA TRP A 459 -22.53 5.26 -2.16
C TRP A 459 -23.96 5.37 -1.65
N ASP A 460 -24.93 5.52 -2.55
CA ASP A 460 -26.36 5.58 -2.18
C ASP A 460 -26.86 4.26 -1.58
N THR A 461 -26.12 3.17 -1.75
CA THR A 461 -26.41 1.89 -1.12
C THR A 461 -25.89 1.87 0.32
N VAL A 462 -24.61 2.17 0.54
CA VAL A 462 -24.02 2.18 1.89
C VAL A 462 -24.60 3.28 2.78
N SER A 463 -25.04 4.40 2.20
CA SER A 463 -25.58 5.54 2.96
C SER A 463 -27.10 5.48 3.18
N HIS A 464 -27.77 4.42 2.75
CA HIS A 464 -29.22 4.30 2.84
C HIS A 464 -29.68 3.90 4.25
N GLU A 465 -30.85 4.38 4.67
CA GLU A 465 -31.42 4.10 6.00
C GLU A 465 -31.69 2.60 6.25
N ALA A 466 -31.87 1.82 5.20
CA ALA A 466 -32.02 0.36 5.28
C ALA A 466 -30.71 -0.41 5.48
N SER A 467 -29.56 0.25 5.31
CA SER A 467 -28.25 -0.36 5.52
C SER A 467 -27.94 -0.37 7.02
N SER A 468 -27.57 -1.53 7.54
CA SER A 468 -27.23 -1.71 8.97
C SER A 468 -25.78 -2.10 9.13
N PHE A 469 -25.17 -1.65 10.22
CA PHE A 469 -23.82 -2.03 10.58
C PHE A 469 -23.86 -3.02 11.74
N LYS A 470 -22.97 -4.01 11.68
CA LYS A 470 -22.89 -5.05 12.70
C LYS A 470 -21.45 -5.21 13.14
N LEU A 471 -21.25 -5.23 14.45
CA LEU A 471 -20.00 -5.70 15.04
C LEU A 471 -20.17 -7.17 15.36
N PHE A 472 -19.15 -7.94 15.00
CA PHE A 472 -19.07 -9.36 15.29
C PHE A 472 -17.98 -9.57 16.33
N ASP A 473 -18.30 -10.31 17.37
CA ASP A 473 -17.33 -10.83 18.32
C ASP A 473 -17.33 -12.36 18.20
N ILE A 474 -16.14 -12.93 18.11
CA ILE A 474 -15.95 -14.37 17.91
C ILE A 474 -15.11 -14.87 19.06
N CYS A 475 -15.76 -15.58 19.97
CA CYS A 475 -15.12 -16.31 21.04
C CYS A 475 -15.30 -17.81 20.74
N ASP A 476 -14.18 -18.47 20.41
CA ASP A 476 -14.13 -19.87 19.96
C ASP A 476 -15.01 -20.17 18.73
N LYS A 477 -16.26 -20.59 18.98
CA LYS A 477 -17.27 -20.96 17.98
C LYS A 477 -18.58 -20.18 18.12
N GLU A 478 -18.69 -19.34 19.14
CA GLU A 478 -19.86 -18.49 19.33
C GLU A 478 -19.61 -17.15 18.65
N ILE A 479 -20.55 -16.77 17.77
CA ILE A 479 -20.57 -15.47 17.12
C ILE A 479 -21.64 -14.66 17.82
N THR A 480 -21.23 -13.59 18.50
CA THR A 480 -22.18 -12.60 19.00
C THR A 480 -22.18 -11.39 18.08
N THR A 481 -23.37 -10.80 17.90
CA THR A 481 -23.55 -9.65 17.03
C THR A 481 -24.11 -8.50 17.84
N ARG A 482 -23.51 -7.32 17.68
CA ARG A 482 -24.06 -6.06 18.21
C ARG A 482 -24.67 -5.27 17.08
N ASP A 483 -25.86 -4.73 17.31
CA ASP A 483 -26.58 -3.89 16.33
C ASP A 483 -26.20 -2.41 16.45
N ASP A 484 -26.74 -1.59 15.55
CA ASP A 484 -26.45 -0.15 15.48
C ASP A 484 -26.72 0.56 16.82
N SER A 485 -27.75 0.16 17.58
CA SER A 485 -28.10 0.81 18.85
C SER A 485 -27.06 0.52 19.95
N GLU A 486 -26.56 -0.72 19.99
CA GLU A 486 -25.49 -1.12 20.91
C GLU A 486 -24.14 -0.51 20.49
N ILE A 487 -23.91 -0.38 19.18
CA ILE A 487 -22.72 0.25 18.58
C ILE A 487 -22.65 1.74 18.93
N GLU A 488 -23.75 2.48 18.76
CA GLU A 488 -23.85 3.90 19.13
C GLU A 488 -23.62 4.13 20.62
N SER A 489 -24.07 3.19 21.45
CA SER A 489 -23.88 3.26 22.91
C SER A 489 -22.43 3.02 23.33
N SER A 490 -21.57 2.49 22.45
CA SER A 490 -20.19 2.14 22.80
C SER A 490 -19.33 3.39 23.04
N PRO A 491 -18.79 3.58 24.27
CA PRO A 491 -18.07 4.78 24.60
C PRO A 491 -16.74 4.96 23.86
N TYR A 492 -16.17 3.90 23.29
CA TYR A 492 -14.78 3.89 22.81
C TYR A 492 -14.61 3.45 21.35
N LEU A 493 -15.71 3.21 20.59
CA LEU A 493 -15.61 2.65 19.24
C LEU A 493 -15.38 3.69 18.13
N PHE A 494 -15.79 4.94 18.38
CA PHE A 494 -15.81 6.03 17.41
C PHE A 494 -15.13 7.27 17.94
N TYR A 495 -14.71 8.12 17.00
CA TYR A 495 -14.13 9.42 17.24
C TYR A 495 -15.13 10.37 17.93
N LYS A 496 -14.67 11.03 19.00
CA LYS A 496 -15.50 11.87 19.87
C LYS A 496 -14.90 13.26 20.07
N LYS A 497 -15.65 14.11 20.77
CA LYS A 497 -15.22 15.46 21.17
C LYS A 497 -13.92 15.48 21.98
N ALA A 498 -13.64 14.42 22.75
CA ALA A 498 -12.36 14.28 23.44
C ALA A 498 -11.20 14.16 22.44
N ASN A 499 -11.36 13.34 21.39
CA ASN A 499 -10.40 13.20 20.31
C ASN A 499 -10.26 14.49 19.49
N GLU A 500 -11.35 15.25 19.27
CA GLU A 500 -11.27 16.57 18.63
C GLU A 500 -10.38 17.55 19.40
N LEU A 501 -10.49 17.55 20.73
CA LEU A 501 -9.67 18.42 21.59
C LEU A 501 -8.20 17.97 21.60
N GLU A 502 -7.96 16.66 21.58
CA GLU A 502 -6.61 16.09 21.46
C GLU A 502 -5.99 16.44 20.10
N ASP A 503 -6.75 16.31 19.01
CA ASP A 503 -6.33 16.71 17.65
C ASP A 503 -5.96 18.18 17.57
N ALA A 504 -6.71 19.05 18.24
CA ALA A 504 -6.41 20.48 18.26
C ALA A 504 -5.06 20.81 18.90
N ILE A 505 -4.57 19.93 19.78
CA ILE A 505 -3.27 20.06 20.44
C ILE A 505 -2.16 19.38 19.61
N LEU A 506 -2.41 18.17 19.10
CA LEU A 506 -1.42 17.37 18.37
C LEU A 506 -1.20 17.87 16.94
N PHE A 507 -2.24 18.41 16.30
CA PHE A 507 -2.24 18.80 14.89
C PHE A 507 -2.79 20.23 14.69
N PRO A 508 -2.21 21.25 15.35
CA PRO A 508 -2.72 22.62 15.28
C PRO A 508 -2.60 23.22 13.87
N ASP A 509 -1.70 22.69 13.05
CA ASP A 509 -1.53 23.08 11.66
C ASP A 509 -2.71 22.64 10.78
N GLU A 510 -3.35 21.51 11.06
CA GLU A 510 -4.59 21.11 10.35
C GLU A 510 -5.77 22.05 10.61
N LEU A 511 -5.72 22.84 11.70
CA LEU A 511 -6.74 23.84 12.03
C LEU A 511 -6.46 25.21 11.40
N THR A 512 -5.21 25.50 11.04
CA THR A 512 -4.76 26.86 10.71
C THR A 512 -4.12 26.97 9.32
N SER A 513 -3.68 25.85 8.76
CA SER A 513 -2.98 25.76 7.48
C SER A 513 -3.84 25.00 6.46
N ASN A 514 -3.89 25.51 5.23
CA ASN A 514 -4.49 24.80 4.10
C ASN A 514 -3.54 23.77 3.46
N LYS A 515 -2.41 23.44 4.12
CA LYS A 515 -1.48 22.42 3.61
C LYS A 515 -2.16 21.05 3.70
N THR A 516 -2.43 20.45 2.54
CA THR A 516 -3.00 19.10 2.41
C THR A 516 -1.95 17.99 2.41
N SER A 517 -0.68 18.35 2.20
CA SER A 517 0.49 17.46 2.25
C SER A 517 1.39 17.92 3.39
N VAL A 518 1.57 17.08 4.41
CA VAL A 518 2.53 17.34 5.50
C VAL A 518 3.16 16.03 5.94
N ALA A 519 4.49 15.94 5.85
CA ALA A 519 5.24 14.78 6.31
C ALA A 519 5.05 14.52 7.82
N PHE A 520 4.98 13.24 8.20
CA PHE A 520 4.97 12.87 9.61
C PHE A 520 6.31 13.22 10.26
N ARG A 521 6.24 13.83 11.44
CA ARG A 521 7.38 14.19 12.28
C ARG A 521 7.09 13.71 13.70
N GLU A 522 8.07 13.06 14.31
CA GLU A 522 7.97 12.66 15.70
C GLU A 522 7.79 13.92 16.59
N THR A 523 6.78 13.91 17.46
CA THR A 523 6.59 14.97 18.44
C THR A 523 7.73 14.95 19.45
N ARG A 524 8.57 16.00 19.46
CA ARG A 524 9.76 16.06 20.32
C ARG A 524 9.49 16.85 21.59
N ASN A 525 9.84 16.26 22.74
CA ASN A 525 9.93 16.99 24.00
C ASN A 525 11.41 17.30 24.33
N GLY A 526 11.65 18.33 25.14
CA GLY A 526 13.02 18.74 25.51
C GLY A 526 13.81 17.68 26.30
N VAL A 527 13.12 16.67 26.85
CA VAL A 527 13.73 15.56 27.60
C VAL A 527 14.34 14.53 26.64
N ALA A 528 13.61 14.16 25.58
CA ALA A 528 14.08 13.30 24.51
C ALA A 528 15.35 13.85 23.84
N ASP A 529 15.46 15.17 23.72
CA ASP A 529 16.64 15.86 23.19
C ASP A 529 17.88 15.67 24.09
N ILE A 530 17.71 15.68 25.42
CA ILE A 530 18.81 15.47 26.38
C ILE A 530 19.32 14.02 26.31
N GLU A 531 18.40 13.06 26.24
CA GLU A 531 18.71 11.62 26.17
C GLU A 531 19.42 11.23 24.87
N SER A 532 19.21 11.96 23.78
CA SER A 532 19.89 11.74 22.48
C SER A 532 21.39 12.05 22.49
N GLY A 533 21.89 12.73 23.53
CA GLY A 533 23.29 13.12 23.66
C GLY A 533 23.77 14.13 22.61
N VAL A 534 22.85 14.85 21.95
CA VAL A 534 23.16 16.01 21.09
C VAL A 534 22.53 17.24 21.70
N LEU A 535 23.33 18.03 22.41
CA LEU A 535 22.87 19.30 22.92
C LEU A 535 22.45 20.21 21.74
N PRO A 536 21.34 20.96 21.86
CA PRO A 536 20.87 21.85 20.81
C PRO A 536 21.93 22.84 20.30
N SER A 537 22.88 23.24 21.16
CA SER A 537 24.02 24.11 20.82
C SER A 537 24.98 23.47 19.81
N ASN A 538 25.30 22.18 19.97
CA ASN A 538 26.25 21.47 19.13
C ASN A 538 25.68 21.24 17.72
N ALA A 539 24.41 20.82 17.64
CA ALA A 539 23.71 20.65 16.36
C ALA A 539 23.60 21.99 15.58
N ARG A 540 23.30 23.09 16.28
CA ARG A 540 23.24 24.43 15.66
C ARG A 540 24.61 24.90 15.16
N ASN A 541 25.70 24.61 15.87
CA ASN A 541 27.04 25.01 15.45
C ASN A 541 27.52 24.23 14.21
N MET A 542 27.23 22.93 14.13
CA MET A 542 27.52 22.13 12.93
C MET A 542 26.68 22.55 11.72
N ALA A 543 25.39 22.81 11.90
CA ALA A 543 24.53 23.33 10.83
C ALA A 543 25.07 24.66 10.28
N LYS A 544 25.47 25.60 11.16
CA LYS A 544 26.12 26.85 10.75
C LYS A 544 27.43 26.64 9.99
N GLY A 545 28.22 25.64 10.36
CA GLY A 545 29.45 25.26 9.65
C GLY A 545 29.16 24.75 8.24
N LEU A 546 28.16 23.87 8.08
CA LEU A 546 27.70 23.37 6.78
C LEU A 546 27.15 24.50 5.89
N ASP A 547 26.39 25.44 6.47
CA ASP A 547 25.88 26.61 5.76
C ASP A 547 27.02 27.54 5.29
N ALA A 548 28.06 27.71 6.11
CA ALA A 548 29.24 28.50 5.78
C ALA A 548 30.06 27.89 4.62
N ILE A 549 30.29 26.57 4.66
CA ILE A 549 30.95 25.79 3.61
C ILE A 549 30.16 25.92 2.29
N ASN A 550 28.84 25.74 2.34
CA ASN A 550 27.97 25.83 1.15
C ASN A 550 27.86 27.26 0.60
N ALA A 551 28.07 28.28 1.43
CA ALA A 551 28.10 29.68 1.01
C ALA A 551 29.46 30.08 0.38
N GLY A 552 30.43 29.17 0.30
CA GLY A 552 31.80 29.47 -0.13
C GLY A 552 32.51 30.46 0.80
N LYS A 553 32.03 30.56 2.04
CA LYS A 553 32.55 31.44 3.09
C LYS A 553 33.20 30.55 4.14
N ASP A 554 34.35 29.99 3.81
CA ASP A 554 35.26 29.50 4.84
C ASP A 554 36.14 30.67 5.32
N PRO A 555 36.68 30.66 6.55
CA PRO A 555 37.92 31.37 6.83
C PRO A 555 39.10 30.81 6.04
#